data_AF-A0A7Y5SKJ8-F1
#
_entry.id   AF-A0A7Y5SKJ8-F1
#
_cell.length_a   1.000
_cell.length_b   1.000
_cell.length_c   1.000
_cell.angle_alpha   90.00
_cell.angle_beta   90.00
_cell.angle_gamma   90.00
#
_symmetry.space_group_name_H-M   'P 1'
#
loop_
_entity.id
_entity.type
_entity.pdbx_description
1 polymer ?
#
loop_
_entity_poly.entity_id
_entity_poly.type
_entity_poly.pdbx_seq_one_letter_code
_entity_poly.pdbx_strand_id
1 'polypeptide(L)'
;MTKTRLLLQWIGHSDLRAMAGSLPEGQREAVLAEIRGPLPESGDLGSTRTLVETQAFDEIYLLSNYRTEWNNLYLGWLGGKAGLV
;
A
#
# COMPACT_ATOMS: atom_id res chain seq x y z
N MET A 1 9.44 28.71 11.35
CA MET A 1 9.69 27.28 11.07
C MET A 1 8.46 26.74 10.37
N THR A 2 8.63 26.14 9.19
CA THR A 2 7.57 25.36 8.55
C THR A 2 7.39 24.03 9.30
N LYS A 3 6.15 23.58 9.49
CA LYS A 3 5.85 22.29 10.14
C LYS A 3 5.96 21.18 9.09
N THR A 4 6.82 20.19 9.33
CA THR A 4 6.89 18.98 8.51
C THR A 4 5.71 18.07 8.81
N ARG A 5 5.06 17.55 7.77
CA ARG A 5 3.97 16.58 7.83
C ARG A 5 4.52 15.19 7.51
N LEU A 6 4.58 14.33 8.53
CA LEU A 6 5.06 12.96 8.41
C LEU A 6 3.88 11.98 8.52
N LEU A 7 3.86 10.98 7.64
CA LEU A 7 3.00 9.81 7.75
C LEU A 7 3.84 8.60 8.19
N LEU A 8 3.47 7.99 9.31
CA LEU A 8 3.97 6.69 9.75
C LEU A 8 2.78 5.74 9.85
N GLN A 9 2.76 4.69 9.02
CA GLN A 9 1.59 3.81 8.92
C GLN A 9 1.99 2.37 8.65
N TRP A 10 1.24 1.42 9.23
CA TRP A 10 1.36 0.01 8.87
C TRP A 10 0.73 -0.27 7.52
N ILE A 11 1.39 -1.08 6.70
CA ILE A 11 0.75 -1.71 5.54
C ILE A 11 -0.31 -2.68 6.09
N GLY A 12 -1.57 -2.49 5.71
CA GLY A 12 -2.68 -3.34 6.13
C GLY A 12 -3.13 -4.36 5.08
N HIS A 13 -4.00 -5.28 5.47
CA HIS A 13 -4.65 -6.22 4.54
C HIS A 13 -5.49 -5.51 3.48
N SER A 14 -6.21 -4.44 3.84
CA SER A 14 -6.95 -3.61 2.88
C SER A 14 -6.04 -3.02 1.82
N ASP A 15 -4.88 -2.53 2.24
CA ASP A 15 -3.88 -1.94 1.36
C ASP A 15 -3.33 -2.96 0.35
N LEU A 16 -2.95 -4.16 0.84
CA LEU A 16 -2.45 -5.22 -0.04
C LEU A 16 -3.52 -5.75 -0.99
N ARG A 17 -4.77 -5.85 -0.55
CA ARG A 17 -5.89 -6.23 -1.43
C ARG A 17 -6.11 -5.18 -2.53
N ALA A 18 -6.14 -3.91 -2.17
CA ALA A 18 -6.28 -2.83 -3.14
C ALA A 18 -5.14 -2.84 -4.17
N MET A 19 -3.89 -2.98 -3.72
CA MET A 19 -2.74 -3.16 -4.62
C MET A 19 -2.91 -4.38 -5.53
N ALA A 20 -3.33 -5.53 -4.99
CA ALA A 20 -3.51 -6.76 -5.77
C ALA A 20 -4.49 -6.58 -6.94
N GLY A 21 -5.48 -5.69 -6.82
CA GLY A 21 -6.39 -5.33 -7.90
C GLY A 21 -5.70 -4.77 -9.16
N SER A 22 -4.49 -4.24 -9.02
CA SER A 22 -3.68 -3.70 -10.14
C SER A 22 -2.63 -4.65 -10.70
N LEU A 23 -2.44 -5.83 -10.09
CA LEU A 23 -1.40 -6.79 -10.47
C LEU A 23 -1.87 -7.76 -11.57
N PRO A 24 -0.94 -8.37 -12.33
CA PRO A 24 -1.25 -9.50 -13.19
C PRO A 24 -1.91 -10.64 -12.41
N GLU A 25 -2.78 -11.41 -13.08
CA GLU A 25 -3.63 -12.43 -12.45
C GLU A 25 -2.90 -13.36 -11.50
N GLY A 26 -1.77 -13.96 -11.92
CA GLY A 26 -1.01 -14.88 -11.06
C GLY A 26 -0.44 -14.23 -9.79
N GLN A 27 0.00 -12.97 -9.86
CA GLN A 27 0.48 -12.23 -8.69
C GLN A 27 -0.67 -11.79 -7.78
N ARG A 28 -1.77 -11.34 -8.38
CA ARG A 28 -3.00 -11.00 -7.67
C ARG A 28 -3.51 -12.20 -6.87
N GLU A 29 -3.61 -13.37 -7.49
CA GLU A 29 -4.08 -14.59 -6.82
C GLU A 29 -3.17 -15.00 -5.66
N ALA A 30 -1.84 -14.93 -5.84
CA ALA A 30 -0.88 -15.25 -4.79
C ALA A 30 -1.05 -14.34 -3.55
N VAL A 31 -1.26 -13.03 -3.76
CA VAL A 31 -1.50 -12.08 -2.65
C VAL A 31 -2.85 -12.35 -1.98
N LEU A 32 -3.91 -12.54 -2.77
CA LEU A 32 -5.26 -12.73 -2.24
C LEU A 32 -5.45 -14.07 -1.51
N ALA A 33 -4.73 -15.12 -1.91
CA ALA A 33 -4.77 -16.42 -1.25
C ALA A 33 -4.25 -16.36 0.21
N GLU A 34 -3.21 -15.56 0.45
CA GLU A 34 -2.60 -15.41 1.78
C GLU A 34 -3.36 -14.40 2.64
N ILE A 35 -3.64 -13.21 2.10
CA ILE A 35 -4.26 -12.10 2.83
C ILE A 35 -5.73 -12.42 3.16
N ARG A 36 -6.38 -13.21 2.29
CA ARG A 36 -7.80 -13.59 2.35
C ARG A 36 -8.74 -12.36 2.40
N GLY A 37 -10.03 -12.64 2.47
CA GLY A 37 -11.07 -11.62 2.54
C GLY A 37 -11.70 -11.30 1.18
N PRO A 38 -12.56 -10.28 1.11
CA PRO A 38 -13.28 -9.94 -0.11
C PRO A 38 -12.33 -9.45 -1.20
N LEU A 39 -12.71 -9.69 -2.45
CA LEU A 39 -12.01 -9.07 -3.58
C LEU A 39 -12.15 -7.54 -3.47
N PRO A 40 -11.08 -6.78 -3.78
CA PRO A 40 -11.19 -5.33 -3.87
C PRO A 40 -12.21 -4.95 -4.96
N GLU A 41 -12.98 -3.90 -4.72
CA GLU A 41 -13.82 -3.32 -5.76
C GLU A 41 -12.96 -2.67 -6.85
N SER A 42 -13.50 -2.54 -8.06
CA SER A 42 -12.80 -1.86 -9.15
C SER A 42 -12.53 -0.40 -8.76
N GLY A 43 -11.26 -0.02 -8.71
CA GLY A 43 -10.83 1.32 -8.32
C GLY A 43 -10.60 1.50 -6.82
N ASP A 44 -10.70 0.44 -6.01
CA ASP A 44 -10.32 0.50 -4.60
C ASP A 44 -8.82 0.84 -4.46
N LEU A 45 -8.54 1.92 -3.73
CA LEU A 45 -7.19 2.42 -3.44
C LEU A 45 -6.69 1.93 -2.08
N GLY A 46 -7.54 1.34 -1.25
CA GLY A 46 -7.18 1.04 0.13
C GLY A 46 -6.89 2.29 0.95
N SER A 47 -6.59 2.08 2.22
CA SER A 47 -6.47 3.14 3.23
C SER A 47 -5.30 4.09 2.96
N THR A 48 -4.10 3.53 2.77
CA THR A 48 -2.87 4.32 2.68
C THR A 48 -2.84 5.12 1.37
N ARG A 49 -3.20 4.51 0.24
CA ARG A 49 -3.18 5.22 -1.05
C ARG A 49 -4.23 6.34 -1.07
N THR A 50 -5.42 6.09 -0.55
CA THR A 50 -6.44 7.14 -0.37
C THR A 50 -5.90 8.30 0.47
N LEU A 51 -5.22 8.01 1.58
CA LEU A 51 -4.67 9.03 2.45
C LEU A 51 -3.59 9.88 1.75
N VAL A 52 -2.65 9.25 1.04
CA VAL A 52 -1.57 9.98 0.34
C VAL A 52 -2.06 10.72 -0.91
N GLU A 53 -3.15 10.28 -1.53
CA GLU A 53 -3.77 11.00 -2.66
C GLU A 53 -4.63 12.19 -2.20
N THR A 54 -5.18 12.13 -0.99
CA THR A 54 -6.05 13.19 -0.44
C THR A 54 -5.31 14.21 0.43
N GLN A 55 -4.12 13.87 0.93
CA GLN A 55 -3.34 14.71 1.83
C GLN A 55 -1.87 14.75 1.42
N ALA A 56 -1.28 15.94 1.43
CA ALA A 56 0.15 16.12 1.21
C ALA A 56 0.95 15.75 2.47
N PHE A 57 1.98 14.92 2.31
CA PHE A 57 2.98 14.60 3.31
C PHE A 57 4.36 14.90 2.74
N ASP A 58 5.25 15.41 3.58
CA ASP A 58 6.65 15.66 3.23
C ASP A 58 7.45 14.35 3.27
N GLU A 59 7.10 13.47 4.22
CA GLU A 59 7.76 12.19 4.42
C GLU A 59 6.72 11.10 4.70
N ILE A 60 6.89 9.93 4.08
CA ILE A 60 6.01 8.77 4.24
C ILE A 60 6.86 7.55 4.60
N TYR A 61 6.59 6.98 5.77
CA TYR A 61 7.25 5.79 6.30
C TYR A 61 6.23 4.69 6.55
N LEU A 62 6.50 3.50 6.02
CA LEU A 62 5.62 2.35 6.11
C LEU A 62 6.25 1.26 6.98
N LEU A 63 5.45 0.75 7.90
CA LEU A 63 5.80 -0.41 8.73
C LEU A 63 5.20 -1.65 8.07
N SER A 64 5.99 -2.73 7.99
CA SER A 64 5.55 -3.97 7.36
C SER A 64 6.14 -5.19 8.03
N ASN A 65 5.34 -6.25 8.13
CA ASN A 65 5.78 -7.60 8.43
C ASN A 65 5.57 -8.56 7.25
N TYR A 66 5.30 -8.03 6.05
CA TYR A 66 5.11 -8.81 4.83
C TYR A 66 6.43 -9.09 4.12
N ARG A 67 6.37 -10.04 3.18
CA ARG A 67 7.49 -10.44 2.32
C ARG A 67 8.03 -9.24 1.54
N THR A 68 9.36 -9.19 1.38
CA THR A 68 10.06 -8.11 0.66
C THR A 68 9.51 -7.89 -0.76
N GLU A 69 9.14 -8.97 -1.46
CA GLU A 69 8.51 -8.89 -2.78
C GLU A 69 7.23 -8.04 -2.76
N TRP A 70 6.34 -8.28 -1.81
CA TRP A 70 5.07 -7.54 -1.70
C TRP A 70 5.29 -6.12 -1.25
N ASN A 71 6.26 -5.89 -0.37
CA ASN A 71 6.64 -4.55 0.01
C ASN A 71 7.13 -3.75 -1.20
N ASN A 72 7.93 -4.35 -2.08
CA ASN A 72 8.41 -3.70 -3.30
C ASN A 72 7.27 -3.42 -4.29
N LEU A 73 6.35 -4.38 -4.48
CA LEU A 73 5.15 -4.17 -5.29
C LEU A 73 4.31 -3.01 -4.75
N TYR A 74 4.12 -2.97 -3.42
CA TYR A 74 3.31 -1.96 -2.75
C TYR A 74 3.94 -0.56 -2.84
N LEU A 75 5.25 -0.45 -2.62
CA LEU A 75 5.99 0.80 -2.79
C LEU A 75 5.94 1.30 -4.23
N GLY A 76 6.10 0.40 -5.21
CA GLY A 76 5.96 0.73 -6.63
C GLY A 76 4.55 1.23 -6.95
N TRP A 77 3.54 0.58 -6.40
CA TRP A 77 2.13 0.96 -6.57
C TRP A 77 1.76 2.32 -5.94
N LEU A 78 2.40 2.68 -4.81
CA LEU A 78 2.29 4.01 -4.20
C LEU A 78 3.11 5.10 -4.91
N GLY A 79 3.82 4.76 -5.99
CA GLY A 79 4.62 5.70 -6.77
C GLY A 79 6.00 6.00 -6.17
N GLY A 80 6.55 5.12 -5.33
CA GLY A 80 7.95 5.15 -4.88
C GLY A 80 8.33 6.28 -3.92
N LYS A 81 7.35 7.04 -3.41
CA LYS A 81 7.57 8.17 -2.48
C LYS A 81 7.63 7.76 -1.01
N ALA A 82 7.32 6.50 -0.71
CA ALA A 82 7.33 5.96 0.65
C ALA A 82 8.60 5.14 0.90
N GLY A 83 9.13 5.22 2.12
CA GLY A 83 10.18 4.32 2.62
C GLY A 83 9.60 3.25 3.53
N LEU A 84 10.24 2.08 3.60
CA LEU A 84 9.98 1.10 4.66
C LEU A 84 10.89 1.38 5.86
N VAL A 85 10.37 1.12 7.06
CA VAL A 85 11.12 1.18 8.32
C VAL A 85 11.23 -0.22 8.92
#